data_AF-A0A504JFG9-F1
#
_entry.id   AF-A0A504JFG9-F1
#
_cell.length_a   1.000
_cell.length_b   1.000
_cell.length_c   1.000
_cell.angle_alpha   90.00
_cell.angle_beta   90.00
_cell.angle_gamma   90.00
#
_symmetry.space_group_name_H-M   'P 1'
#
loop_
_entity.id
_entity.type
_entity.pdbx_description
1 polymer ?
#
loop_
_entity_poly.entity_id
_entity_poly.type
_entity_poly.pdbx_seq_one_letter_code
_entity_poly.pdbx_strand_id
1 'polypeptide(L)'
;MKNSKTIFLLKASVFLIFIGRAWQHLFWDAPYRSFFWDEALLQPVIEGIFNISWQEYVTSSTTDKVIQNIIRTNGVLYTFAGLCALLINDKNKKWLRFPVALGGISLVLLAILLAKEKFYHAAQFFEHSIQFGLPFMLLFIFSNRYQKEKFILTLKIIIAVTFFSHGLYAFGFYPVPGRFVDMVIQIFGCSEDIAIVFLYIAGILDFILAVLLFVPRVNIYALWYAVVWGTLTALARIVANFYIDFPLESIHQNLHEVIYRLPHGFVPLLAIWLLKNSTSEKFMTSENTVLSKNLS
;
A
#
# COMPACT_ATOMS: atom_id res chain seq x y z
N MET A 1 12.82 -7.82 23.35
CA MET A 1 12.21 -6.46 23.45
C MET A 1 11.88 -5.96 22.06
N LYS A 2 10.72 -5.31 21.84
CA LYS A 2 10.36 -4.75 20.52
C LYS A 2 11.36 -3.62 20.18
N ASN A 3 12.08 -3.72 19.06
CA ASN A 3 13.07 -2.71 18.68
C ASN A 3 12.36 -1.36 18.39
N SER A 4 12.79 -0.29 19.07
CA SER A 4 12.19 1.04 18.95
C SER A 4 12.18 1.55 17.50
N LYS A 5 13.27 1.30 16.74
CA LYS A 5 13.36 1.69 15.31
C LYS A 5 12.35 0.94 14.44
N THR A 6 12.14 -0.35 14.70
CA THR A 6 11.14 -1.19 14.00
C THR A 6 9.73 -0.65 14.23
N ILE A 7 9.38 -0.34 15.47
CA ILE A 7 8.06 0.23 15.79
C ILE A 7 7.89 1.58 15.09
N PHE A 8 8.90 2.46 15.19
CA PHE A 8 8.85 3.78 14.56
C PHE A 8 8.61 3.69 13.05
N LEU A 9 9.41 2.88 12.34
CA LEU A 9 9.30 2.76 10.88
C LEU A 9 7.95 2.16 10.45
N LEU A 10 7.43 1.18 11.20
CA LEU A 10 6.11 0.61 10.95
C LEU A 10 4.99 1.64 11.16
N LYS A 11 5.04 2.40 12.27
CA LYS A 11 4.08 3.48 12.54
C LYS A 11 4.13 4.56 11.48
N ALA A 12 5.33 5.00 11.11
CA ALA A 12 5.53 5.99 10.05
C ALA A 12 4.95 5.49 8.72
N SER A 13 5.17 4.22 8.37
CA SER A 13 4.63 3.63 7.14
C SER A 13 3.10 3.62 7.14
N VAL A 14 2.47 3.17 8.23
CA VAL A 14 1.00 3.18 8.37
C VAL A 14 0.44 4.59 8.34
N PHE A 15 1.11 5.52 9.02
CA PHE A 15 0.74 6.94 9.02
C PHE A 15 0.77 7.53 7.61
N LEU A 16 1.84 7.27 6.83
CA LEU A 16 1.96 7.75 5.47
C LEU A 16 0.85 7.18 4.56
N ILE A 17 0.53 5.89 4.65
CA ILE A 17 -0.62 5.32 3.93
C ILE A 17 -1.90 6.08 4.26
N PHE A 18 -2.21 6.22 5.55
CA PHE A 18 -3.44 6.87 5.98
C PHE A 18 -3.50 8.34 5.57
N ILE A 19 -2.43 9.11 5.78
CA ILE A 19 -2.45 10.54 5.42
C ILE A 19 -2.45 10.77 3.92
N GLY A 20 -1.72 9.96 3.13
CA GLY A 20 -1.78 10.05 1.67
C GLY A 20 -3.18 9.73 1.15
N ARG A 21 -3.84 8.70 1.70
CA ARG A 21 -5.23 8.38 1.33
C ARG A 21 -6.24 9.40 1.88
N ALA A 22 -6.01 9.97 3.06
CA ALA A 22 -6.83 11.06 3.59
C ALA A 22 -6.79 12.26 2.66
N TRP A 23 -5.59 12.67 2.23
CA TRP A 23 -5.43 13.75 1.26
C TRP A 23 -6.19 13.46 -0.02
N GLN A 24 -6.04 12.26 -0.59
CA GLN A 24 -6.80 11.84 -1.75
C GLN A 24 -8.31 12.04 -1.55
N HIS A 25 -8.88 11.61 -0.44
CA HIS A 25 -10.32 11.64 -0.22
C HIS A 25 -10.87 13.03 0.15
N LEU A 26 -10.04 13.90 0.72
CA LEU A 26 -10.46 15.24 1.13
C LEU A 26 -10.41 16.25 -0.02
N PHE A 27 -9.39 16.15 -0.88
CA PHE A 27 -9.12 17.11 -1.94
C PHE A 27 -9.39 16.58 -3.34
N TRP A 28 -9.30 15.26 -3.53
CA TRP A 28 -9.45 14.59 -4.82
C TRP A 28 -10.61 13.58 -4.77
N ASP A 29 -10.74 12.80 -5.84
CA ASP A 29 -11.77 11.77 -5.92
C ASP A 29 -11.22 10.39 -5.51
N ALA A 30 -12.14 9.53 -5.11
CA ALA A 30 -11.92 8.13 -4.81
C ALA A 30 -13.02 7.29 -5.47
N PRO A 31 -12.76 6.02 -5.79
CA PRO A 31 -13.60 5.21 -6.70
C PRO A 31 -14.93 4.73 -6.11
N TYR A 32 -15.57 5.50 -5.23
CA TYR A 32 -16.86 5.17 -4.62
C TYR A 32 -18.00 5.25 -5.63
N ARG A 33 -17.92 6.20 -6.57
CA ARG A 33 -18.87 6.32 -7.69
C ARG A 33 -18.90 5.07 -8.56
N SER A 34 -17.77 4.35 -8.68
CA SER A 34 -17.72 3.08 -9.42
C SER A 34 -18.70 2.03 -8.86
N PHE A 35 -19.02 2.09 -7.57
CA PHE A 35 -20.01 1.23 -6.94
C PHE A 35 -21.39 1.86 -6.91
N PHE A 36 -21.50 3.12 -6.46
CA PHE A 36 -22.80 3.77 -6.29
C PHE A 36 -23.51 4.09 -7.61
N TRP A 37 -22.78 4.18 -8.72
CA TRP A 37 -23.36 4.37 -10.06
C TRP A 37 -23.23 3.12 -10.94
N ASP A 38 -23.02 1.95 -10.34
CA ASP A 38 -23.15 0.70 -11.08
C ASP A 38 -24.64 0.35 -11.22
N GLU A 39 -25.16 0.50 -12.44
CA GLU A 39 -26.55 0.23 -12.79
C GLU A 39 -26.94 -1.22 -12.52
N ALA A 40 -26.12 -2.19 -12.94
CA ALA A 40 -26.43 -3.60 -12.75
C ALA A 40 -26.52 -4.00 -11.27
N LEU A 41 -25.73 -3.35 -10.41
CA LEU A 41 -25.73 -3.63 -8.97
C LEU A 41 -26.82 -2.86 -8.22
N LEU A 42 -26.97 -1.56 -8.48
CA LEU A 42 -27.80 -0.69 -7.65
C LEU A 42 -29.17 -0.40 -8.22
N GLN A 43 -29.41 -0.49 -9.53
CA GLN A 43 -30.75 -0.25 -10.08
C GLN A 43 -31.84 -1.09 -9.40
N PRO A 44 -31.69 -2.42 -9.19
CA PRO A 44 -32.72 -3.22 -8.53
C PRO A 44 -33.01 -2.78 -7.09
N VAL A 45 -32.00 -2.24 -6.41
CA VAL A 45 -32.10 -1.74 -5.03
C VAL A 45 -32.76 -0.36 -5.00
N ILE A 46 -32.34 0.54 -5.88
CA ILE A 46 -32.83 1.92 -5.95
C ILE A 46 -34.28 1.95 -6.42
N GLU A 47 -34.61 1.27 -7.50
CA GLU A 47 -35.98 1.23 -8.02
C GLU A 47 -36.88 0.36 -7.13
N GLY A 48 -36.37 -0.76 -6.62
CA GLY A 48 -37.17 -1.70 -5.83
C GLY A 48 -37.45 -1.26 -4.39
N ILE A 49 -36.48 -0.64 -3.71
CA ILE A 49 -36.60 -0.27 -2.29
C ILE A 49 -36.92 1.21 -2.13
N PHE A 50 -36.26 2.08 -2.89
CA PHE A 50 -36.41 3.53 -2.74
C PHE A 50 -37.47 4.12 -3.69
N ASN A 51 -37.94 3.34 -4.67
CA ASN A 51 -38.95 3.75 -5.65
C ASN A 51 -38.57 5.05 -6.40
N ILE A 52 -37.27 5.21 -6.65
CA ILE A 52 -36.69 6.31 -7.43
C ILE A 52 -36.20 5.70 -8.75
N SER A 53 -36.51 6.31 -9.89
CA SER A 53 -36.00 5.80 -11.18
C SER A 53 -34.47 5.88 -11.25
N TRP A 54 -33.83 4.94 -11.95
CA TRP A 54 -32.38 4.97 -12.12
C TRP A 54 -31.88 6.30 -12.69
N GLN A 55 -32.57 6.83 -13.70
CA GLN A 55 -32.25 8.11 -14.33
C GLN A 55 -32.29 9.27 -13.33
N GLU A 56 -33.31 9.33 -12.48
CA GLU A 56 -33.41 10.37 -11.44
C GLU A 56 -32.29 10.22 -10.41
N TYR A 57 -31.95 8.99 -10.02
CA TYR A 57 -30.90 8.72 -9.04
C TYR A 57 -29.51 9.18 -9.51
N VAL A 58 -29.11 8.85 -10.74
CA VAL A 58 -27.77 9.16 -11.27
C VAL A 58 -27.61 10.62 -11.70
N THR A 59 -28.71 11.30 -12.06
CA THR A 59 -28.69 12.72 -12.42
C THR A 59 -28.91 13.66 -11.23
N SER A 60 -29.25 13.11 -10.06
CA SER A 60 -29.50 13.88 -8.85
C SER A 60 -28.23 14.47 -8.25
N SER A 61 -28.17 15.81 -8.19
CA SER A 61 -27.10 16.54 -7.48
C SER A 61 -27.04 16.23 -5.98
N THR A 62 -28.16 15.79 -5.39
CA THR A 62 -28.20 15.36 -3.98
C THR A 62 -27.47 14.02 -3.81
N THR A 63 -27.70 13.06 -4.71
CA THR A 63 -26.99 11.77 -4.71
C THR A 63 -25.49 11.98 -4.83
N ASP A 64 -25.04 12.82 -5.77
CA ASP A 64 -23.62 13.11 -5.94
C ASP A 64 -23.00 13.74 -4.69
N LYS A 65 -23.68 14.71 -4.06
CA LYS A 65 -23.24 15.31 -2.78
C LYS A 65 -23.14 14.28 -1.65
N VAL A 66 -24.08 13.33 -1.58
CA VAL A 66 -24.03 12.24 -0.59
C VAL A 66 -22.81 11.36 -0.83
N ILE A 67 -22.55 10.95 -2.07
CA ILE A 67 -21.36 10.16 -2.42
C ILE A 67 -20.09 10.94 -2.07
N GLN A 68 -20.02 12.22 -2.43
CA GLN A 68 -18.88 13.08 -2.10
C GLN A 68 -18.67 13.21 -0.59
N ASN A 69 -19.74 13.30 0.20
CA ASN A 69 -19.65 13.34 1.66
C ASN A 69 -19.17 12.00 2.25
N ILE A 70 -19.56 10.85 1.66
CA ILE A 70 -19.03 9.53 2.05
C ILE A 70 -17.52 9.45 1.79
N ILE A 71 -17.07 9.96 0.63
CA ILE A 71 -15.64 10.01 0.28
C ILE A 71 -14.89 10.86 1.30
N ARG A 72 -15.33 12.09 1.56
CA ARG A 72 -14.70 13.00 2.54
C ARG A 72 -14.72 12.44 3.96
N THR A 73 -15.78 11.74 4.36
CA THR A 73 -15.88 11.07 5.67
C THR A 73 -14.83 9.98 5.81
N ASN A 74 -14.57 9.19 4.76
CA ASN A 74 -13.44 8.25 4.75
C ASN A 74 -12.10 8.98 4.82
N GLY A 75 -11.97 10.14 4.19
CA GLY A 75 -10.80 11.01 4.35
C GLY A 75 -10.54 11.43 5.80
N VAL A 76 -11.58 11.87 6.52
CA VAL A 76 -11.50 12.20 7.95
C VAL A 76 -11.16 10.97 8.79
N LEU A 77 -11.78 9.81 8.50
CA LEU A 77 -11.45 8.54 9.14
C LEU A 77 -9.97 8.20 8.98
N TYR A 78 -9.41 8.32 7.77
CA TYR A 78 -8.00 8.06 7.52
C TYR A 78 -7.10 9.04 8.26
N THR A 79 -7.42 10.33 8.30
CA THR A 79 -6.66 11.31 9.11
C THR A 79 -6.60 10.88 10.58
N PHE A 80 -7.75 10.54 11.16
CA PHE A 80 -7.82 10.12 12.56
C PHE A 80 -7.09 8.79 12.82
N ALA A 81 -7.26 7.81 11.91
CA ALA A 81 -6.56 6.53 11.96
C ALA A 81 -5.03 6.70 11.86
N GLY A 82 -4.56 7.61 11.00
CA GLY A 82 -3.15 7.98 10.87
C GLY A 82 -2.57 8.53 12.18
N LEU A 83 -3.24 9.50 12.80
CA LEU A 83 -2.81 10.05 14.09
C LEU A 83 -2.78 8.97 15.18
N CYS A 84 -3.81 8.12 15.22
CA CYS A 84 -3.88 6.98 16.14
C CYS A 84 -2.74 5.98 15.91
N ALA A 85 -2.36 5.72 14.65
CA ALA A 85 -1.24 4.84 14.31
C ALA A 85 0.12 5.36 14.81
N LEU A 86 0.34 6.68 14.83
CA LEU A 86 1.56 7.24 15.43
C LEU A 86 1.56 7.11 16.96
N LEU A 87 0.40 7.36 17.60
CA LEU A 87 0.28 7.44 19.05
C LEU A 87 0.13 6.07 19.75
N ILE A 88 -0.21 5.01 19.02
CA ILE A 88 -0.44 3.68 19.59
C ILE A 88 0.78 3.12 20.32
N ASN A 89 0.59 2.65 21.54
CA ASN A 89 1.62 2.03 22.38
C ASN A 89 0.96 1.01 23.33
N ASP A 90 1.77 0.28 24.09
CA ASP A 90 1.24 -0.79 24.96
C ASP A 90 0.28 -0.30 26.05
N LYS A 91 0.31 0.99 26.43
CA LYS A 91 -0.60 1.58 27.43
C LYS A 91 -1.97 1.94 26.84
N ASN A 92 -2.01 2.48 25.62
CA ASN A 92 -3.24 3.01 25.01
C ASN A 92 -3.82 2.13 23.86
N LYS A 93 -3.18 1.00 23.54
CA LYS A 93 -3.57 0.11 22.43
C LYS A 93 -5.03 -0.34 22.45
N LYS A 94 -5.69 -0.43 23.60
CA LYS A 94 -7.10 -0.86 23.69
C LYS A 94 -8.05 0.09 22.96
N TRP A 95 -7.75 1.39 22.98
CA TRP A 95 -8.55 2.44 22.38
C TRP A 95 -8.09 2.75 20.95
N LEU A 96 -6.78 2.95 20.78
CA LEU A 96 -6.22 3.36 19.49
C LEU A 96 -6.22 2.24 18.43
N ARG A 97 -6.39 0.98 18.84
CA ARG A 97 -6.57 -0.13 17.87
C ARG A 97 -7.83 0.02 17.03
N PHE A 98 -8.91 0.59 17.59
CA PHE A 98 -10.20 0.60 16.90
C PHE A 98 -10.18 1.52 15.67
N PRO A 99 -9.75 2.80 15.77
CA PRO A 99 -9.60 3.66 14.60
C PRO A 99 -8.64 3.11 13.56
N VAL A 100 -7.50 2.54 13.98
CA VAL A 100 -6.51 1.94 13.08
C VAL A 100 -7.09 0.72 12.36
N ALA A 101 -7.85 -0.13 13.05
CA ALA A 101 -8.51 -1.30 12.45
C ALA A 101 -9.61 -0.86 11.47
N LEU A 102 -10.44 0.10 11.85
CA LEU A 102 -11.51 0.63 11.00
C LEU A 102 -10.93 1.28 9.73
N GLY A 103 -9.86 2.06 9.87
CA GLY A 103 -9.10 2.59 8.72
C GLY A 103 -8.53 1.47 7.85
N GLY A 104 -7.94 0.43 8.45
CA GLY A 104 -7.42 -0.72 7.71
C GLY A 104 -8.50 -1.48 6.93
N ILE A 105 -9.67 -1.69 7.53
CA ILE A 105 -10.83 -2.31 6.86
C ILE A 105 -11.31 -1.41 5.71
N SER A 106 -11.40 -0.10 5.94
CA SER A 106 -11.76 0.86 4.89
C SER A 106 -10.75 0.83 3.72
N LEU A 107 -9.45 0.64 3.97
CA LEU A 107 -8.46 0.45 2.90
C LEU A 107 -8.64 -0.84 2.11
N VAL A 108 -9.11 -1.93 2.74
CA VAL A 108 -9.47 -3.17 2.03
C VAL A 108 -10.67 -2.90 1.11
N LEU A 109 -11.70 -2.21 1.61
CA LEU A 109 -12.85 -1.82 0.78
C LEU A 109 -12.42 -0.93 -0.39
N LEU A 110 -11.54 0.05 -0.13
CA LEU A 110 -10.95 0.89 -1.18
C LEU A 110 -10.21 0.06 -2.24
N ALA A 111 -9.42 -0.94 -1.83
CA ALA A 111 -8.72 -1.82 -2.77
C ALA A 111 -9.69 -2.64 -3.64
N ILE A 112 -10.85 -3.05 -3.09
CA ILE A 112 -11.91 -3.71 -3.86
C ILE A 112 -12.52 -2.74 -4.89
N LEU A 113 -12.80 -1.50 -4.50
CA LEU A 113 -13.31 -0.48 -5.41
C LEU A 113 -12.32 -0.15 -6.53
N LEU A 114 -11.03 -0.06 -6.21
CA LEU A 114 -9.97 0.13 -7.20
C LEU A 114 -9.88 -1.05 -8.18
N ALA A 115 -10.04 -2.28 -7.67
CA ALA A 115 -10.10 -3.46 -8.53
C ALA A 115 -11.33 -3.44 -9.44
N LYS A 116 -12.48 -2.97 -8.93
CA LYS A 116 -13.70 -2.79 -9.73
C LYS A 116 -13.49 -1.85 -10.91
N GLU A 117 -12.82 -0.70 -10.71
CA GLU A 117 -12.46 0.22 -11.82
C GLU A 117 -11.55 -0.42 -12.88
N LYS A 118 -10.88 -1.52 -12.53
CA LYS A 118 -10.04 -2.34 -13.43
C LYS A 118 -10.69 -3.69 -13.73
N PHE A 119 -12.02 -3.72 -13.89
CA PHE A 119 -12.77 -4.92 -14.27
C PHE A 119 -12.51 -6.14 -13.38
N TYR A 120 -12.32 -5.91 -12.08
CA TYR A 120 -12.03 -6.92 -11.07
C TYR A 120 -10.73 -7.72 -11.32
N HIS A 121 -9.75 -7.14 -12.00
CA HIS A 121 -8.41 -7.74 -12.09
C HIS A 121 -7.85 -7.97 -10.67
N ALA A 122 -7.64 -9.24 -10.30
CA ALA A 122 -7.18 -9.60 -8.96
C ALA A 122 -5.83 -8.94 -8.61
N ALA A 123 -4.97 -8.73 -9.62
CA ALA A 123 -3.71 -8.00 -9.44
C ALA A 123 -3.92 -6.58 -8.91
N GLN A 124 -4.98 -5.86 -9.30
CA GLN A 124 -5.24 -4.52 -8.79
C GLN A 124 -5.46 -4.52 -7.28
N PHE A 125 -6.23 -5.49 -6.78
CA PHE A 125 -6.46 -5.65 -5.35
C PHE A 125 -5.14 -5.97 -4.64
N PHE A 126 -4.41 -6.96 -5.15
CA PHE A 126 -3.19 -7.43 -4.52
C PHE A 126 -2.00 -6.48 -4.63
N GLU A 127 -1.95 -5.58 -5.62
CA GLU A 127 -1.00 -4.45 -5.69
C GLU A 127 -1.13 -3.55 -4.45
N HIS A 128 -2.32 -3.49 -3.85
CA HIS A 128 -2.58 -2.67 -2.68
C HIS A 128 -2.29 -3.40 -1.35
N SER A 129 -1.70 -4.60 -1.38
CA SER A 129 -1.51 -5.43 -0.18
C SER A 129 -0.64 -4.77 0.89
N ILE A 130 0.43 -4.04 0.51
CA ILE A 130 1.19 -3.24 1.49
C ILE A 130 0.30 -2.20 2.15
N GLN A 131 -0.54 -1.50 1.38
CA GLN A 131 -1.33 -0.38 1.88
C GLN A 131 -2.38 -0.84 2.91
N PHE A 132 -3.20 -1.84 2.57
CA PHE A 132 -4.20 -2.34 3.51
C PHE A 132 -3.63 -3.31 4.55
N GLY A 133 -2.53 -4.02 4.25
CA GLY A 133 -1.94 -5.01 5.16
C GLY A 133 -1.19 -4.40 6.34
N LEU A 134 -0.51 -3.26 6.14
CA LEU A 134 0.32 -2.65 7.17
C LEU A 134 -0.42 -2.19 8.44
N PRO A 135 -1.61 -1.57 8.38
CA PRO A 135 -2.39 -1.26 9.57
C PRO A 135 -2.60 -2.49 10.47
N PHE A 136 -2.90 -3.65 9.87
CA PHE A 136 -3.06 -4.91 10.62
C PHE A 136 -1.73 -5.44 11.16
N MET A 137 -0.62 -5.27 10.43
CA MET A 137 0.72 -5.59 10.94
C MET A 137 1.08 -4.72 12.16
N LEU A 138 0.73 -3.43 12.14
CA LEU A 138 0.89 -2.55 13.29
C LEU A 138 0.06 -3.02 14.48
N LEU A 139 -1.19 -3.46 14.28
CA LEU A 139 -1.98 -4.03 15.37
C LEU A 139 -1.40 -5.36 15.88
N PHE A 140 -0.87 -6.18 14.98
CA PHE A 140 -0.27 -7.47 15.32
C PHE A 140 0.98 -7.32 16.21
N ILE A 141 1.82 -6.30 16.00
CA ILE A 141 3.01 -6.06 16.85
C ILE A 141 2.64 -5.70 18.31
N PHE A 142 1.44 -5.16 18.54
CA PHE A 142 0.93 -4.81 19.88
C PHE A 142 0.04 -5.92 20.48
N SER A 143 -0.20 -6.99 19.74
CA SER A 143 -0.97 -8.15 20.19
C SER A 143 -0.14 -9.07 21.11
N ASN A 144 -0.83 -9.75 22.03
CA ASN A 144 -0.23 -10.79 22.87
C ASN A 144 0.17 -12.04 22.06
N ARG A 145 -0.31 -12.17 20.81
CA ARG A 145 0.02 -13.27 19.88
C ARG A 145 1.24 -12.98 19.01
N TYR A 146 1.95 -11.87 19.23
CA TYR A 146 3.08 -11.46 18.41
C TYR A 146 4.18 -12.53 18.40
N GLN A 147 4.60 -12.93 17.21
CA GLN A 147 5.72 -13.84 16.97
C GLN A 147 6.59 -13.24 15.86
N LYS A 148 7.89 -13.08 16.13
CA LYS A 148 8.83 -12.36 15.26
C LYS A 148 8.94 -13.03 13.89
N GLU A 149 9.02 -14.35 13.87
CA GLU A 149 9.16 -15.16 12.65
C GLU A 149 7.91 -15.04 11.77
N LYS A 150 6.72 -15.18 12.37
CA LYS A 150 5.44 -15.00 11.66
C LYS A 150 5.31 -13.57 11.14
N PHE A 151 5.69 -12.57 11.93
CA PHE A 151 5.66 -11.16 11.52
C PHE A 151 6.54 -10.93 10.29
N ILE A 152 7.79 -11.42 10.29
CA ILE A 152 8.71 -11.30 9.16
C ILE A 152 8.16 -12.04 7.94
N LEU A 153 7.64 -13.26 8.11
CA LEU A 153 7.05 -14.03 7.02
C LEU A 153 5.86 -13.30 6.39
N THR A 154 4.94 -12.78 7.19
CA THR A 154 3.78 -12.02 6.70
C THR A 154 4.21 -10.76 5.97
N LEU A 155 5.22 -10.02 6.47
CA LEU A 155 5.77 -8.87 5.72
C LEU A 155 6.30 -9.29 4.35
N LYS A 156 7.06 -10.40 4.28
CA LYS A 156 7.57 -10.91 3.02
C LYS A 156 6.45 -11.27 2.05
N ILE A 157 5.42 -11.97 2.52
CA ILE A 157 4.25 -12.31 1.70
C ILE A 157 3.58 -11.04 1.17
N ILE A 158 3.34 -10.04 2.02
CA ILE A 158 2.71 -8.78 1.60
C ILE A 158 3.57 -8.04 0.55
N ILE A 159 4.90 -8.01 0.72
CA ILE A 159 5.81 -7.43 -0.27
C ILE A 159 5.75 -8.23 -1.58
N ALA A 160 5.94 -9.54 -1.53
CA ALA A 160 5.95 -10.39 -2.72
C ALA A 160 4.66 -10.28 -3.51
N VAL A 161 3.51 -10.36 -2.85
CA VAL A 161 2.19 -10.25 -3.48
C VAL A 161 2.01 -8.87 -4.13
N THR A 162 2.47 -7.80 -3.47
CA THR A 162 2.39 -6.44 -4.01
C THR A 162 3.21 -6.29 -5.29
N PHE A 163 4.49 -6.64 -5.24
CA PHE A 163 5.38 -6.50 -6.40
C PHE A 163 5.01 -7.48 -7.52
N PHE A 164 4.66 -8.73 -7.20
CA PHE A 164 4.19 -9.67 -8.20
C PHE A 164 2.95 -9.15 -8.94
N SER A 165 1.99 -8.59 -8.21
CA SER A 165 0.77 -8.05 -8.82
C SER A 165 1.04 -6.80 -9.65
N HIS A 166 1.94 -5.93 -9.19
CA HIS A 166 2.42 -4.79 -9.98
C HIS A 166 3.12 -5.26 -11.26
N GLY A 167 3.97 -6.29 -11.15
CA GLY A 167 4.68 -6.91 -12.25
C GLY A 167 3.73 -7.50 -13.30
N LEU A 168 2.57 -8.05 -12.92
CA LEU A 168 1.57 -8.52 -13.89
C LEU A 168 1.06 -7.42 -14.83
N TYR A 169 0.95 -6.18 -14.34
CA TYR A 169 0.61 -5.03 -15.18
C TYR A 169 1.79 -4.58 -16.05
N ALA A 170 2.98 -4.46 -15.47
CA ALA A 170 4.17 -4.00 -16.19
C ALA A 170 4.62 -5.00 -17.27
N PHE A 171 4.48 -6.30 -17.01
CA PHE A 171 4.77 -7.39 -17.95
C PHE A 171 3.76 -7.49 -19.10
N GLY A 172 2.55 -6.96 -18.93
CA GLY A 172 1.48 -7.06 -19.93
C GLY A 172 0.61 -8.32 -19.82
N PHE A 173 0.60 -9.02 -18.69
CA PHE A 173 -0.40 -10.09 -18.44
C PHE A 173 -1.82 -9.50 -18.36
N TYR A 174 -1.94 -8.35 -17.70
CA TYR A 174 -3.07 -7.45 -17.83
C TYR A 174 -2.70 -6.30 -18.78
N PRO A 175 -3.69 -5.57 -19.35
CA PRO A 175 -3.42 -4.39 -20.14
C PRO A 175 -2.50 -3.42 -19.40
N VAL A 176 -1.35 -3.11 -20.01
CA VAL A 176 -0.35 -2.20 -19.44
C VAL A 176 -1.02 -0.83 -19.27
N PRO A 177 -1.04 -0.25 -18.06
CA PRO A 177 -1.67 1.05 -17.86
C PRO A 177 -0.98 2.13 -18.68
N GLY A 178 -1.72 2.89 -19.49
CA GLY A 178 -1.15 4.00 -20.29
C GLY A 178 -0.33 4.98 -19.44
N ARG A 179 -0.81 5.29 -18.23
CA ARG A 179 -0.06 6.12 -17.26
C ARG A 179 1.33 5.57 -16.91
N PHE A 180 1.56 4.26 -16.96
CA PHE A 180 2.91 3.70 -16.72
C PHE A 180 3.82 4.00 -17.90
N VAL A 181 3.32 3.80 -19.12
CA VAL A 181 4.02 4.11 -20.37
C VAL A 181 4.35 5.60 -20.40
N ASP A 182 3.36 6.45 -20.17
CA ASP A 182 3.53 7.91 -20.14
C ASP A 182 4.60 8.34 -19.14
N MET A 183 4.60 7.78 -17.92
CA MET A 183 5.61 8.12 -16.92
C MET A 183 7.03 7.76 -17.38
N VAL A 184 7.21 6.61 -18.02
CA VAL A 184 8.53 6.20 -18.53
C VAL A 184 8.97 7.12 -19.67
N ILE A 185 8.06 7.47 -20.58
CA ILE A 185 8.32 8.44 -21.65
C ILE A 185 8.72 9.80 -21.06
N GLN A 186 7.96 10.33 -20.09
CA GLN A 186 8.22 11.65 -19.49
C GLN A 186 9.54 11.69 -18.70
N ILE A 187 9.89 10.61 -17.99
CA ILE A 187 11.12 10.56 -17.20
C ILE A 187 12.37 10.39 -18.08
N PHE A 188 12.29 9.54 -19.12
CA PHE A 188 13.46 9.18 -19.93
C PHE A 188 13.53 9.88 -21.29
N GLY A 189 12.47 10.56 -21.73
CA GLY A 189 12.40 11.18 -23.06
C GLY A 189 12.47 10.17 -24.21
N CYS A 190 11.97 8.95 -24.00
CA CYS A 190 12.05 7.84 -24.95
C CYS A 190 10.74 7.62 -25.73
N SER A 191 10.78 6.76 -26.76
CA SER A 191 9.58 6.38 -27.51
C SER A 191 8.72 5.38 -26.74
N GLU A 192 7.45 5.25 -27.13
CA GLU A 192 6.51 4.28 -26.53
C GLU A 192 7.01 2.83 -26.62
N ASP A 193 7.59 2.41 -27.75
CA ASP A 193 8.16 1.07 -27.90
C ASP A 193 9.26 0.79 -26.86
N ILE A 194 10.14 1.76 -26.62
CA ILE A 194 11.19 1.66 -25.61
C ILE A 194 10.58 1.61 -24.21
N ALA A 195 9.56 2.42 -23.94
CA ALA A 195 8.87 2.43 -22.66
C ALA A 195 8.18 1.10 -22.35
N ILE A 196 7.54 0.46 -23.33
CA ILE A 196 6.93 -0.86 -23.18
C ILE A 196 7.98 -1.92 -22.88
N VAL A 197 9.12 -1.92 -23.60
CA VAL A 197 10.23 -2.85 -23.32
C VAL A 197 10.79 -2.65 -21.90
N PHE A 198 10.95 -1.40 -21.46
CA PHE A 198 11.37 -1.08 -20.10
C PHE A 198 10.40 -1.64 -19.05
N LEU A 199 9.10 -1.43 -19.22
CA LEU A 199 8.08 -1.95 -18.32
C LEU A 199 8.04 -3.47 -18.29
N TYR A 200 8.21 -4.11 -19.45
CA TYR A 200 8.29 -5.56 -19.54
C TYR A 200 9.45 -6.11 -18.70
N ILE A 201 10.64 -5.52 -18.81
CA ILE A 201 11.81 -5.89 -18.01
C ILE A 201 11.54 -5.64 -16.51
N ALA A 202 10.97 -4.49 -16.16
CA ALA A 202 10.61 -4.18 -14.78
C ALA A 202 9.62 -5.21 -14.20
N GLY A 203 8.64 -5.67 -14.98
CA GLY A 203 7.70 -6.71 -14.58
C GLY A 203 8.39 -8.06 -14.30
N ILE A 204 9.36 -8.46 -15.15
CA ILE A 204 10.17 -9.66 -14.91
C ILE A 204 10.96 -9.53 -13.60
N LEU A 205 11.58 -8.38 -13.35
CA LEU A 205 12.34 -8.13 -12.13
C LEU A 205 11.46 -8.23 -10.89
N ASP A 206 10.21 -7.79 -10.96
CA ASP A 206 9.26 -7.92 -9.85
C ASP A 206 8.87 -9.37 -9.56
N PHE A 207 8.76 -10.23 -10.59
CA PHE A 207 8.56 -11.66 -10.40
C PHE A 207 9.77 -12.33 -9.76
N ILE A 208 10.97 -12.01 -10.24
CA ILE A 208 12.24 -12.50 -9.67
C ILE A 208 12.33 -12.08 -8.20
N LEU A 209 12.04 -10.81 -7.90
CA LEU A 209 11.99 -10.27 -6.54
C LEU A 209 11.05 -11.10 -5.65
N ALA A 210 9.82 -11.35 -6.11
CA ALA A 210 8.81 -12.08 -5.34
C ALA A 210 9.27 -13.49 -4.95
N VAL A 211 9.99 -14.19 -5.83
CA VAL A 211 10.55 -15.52 -5.56
C VAL A 211 11.78 -15.44 -4.65
N LEU A 212 12.77 -14.60 -4.99
CA LEU A 212 14.03 -14.48 -4.26
C LEU A 212 13.85 -14.02 -2.81
N LEU A 213 12.75 -13.34 -2.51
CA LEU A 213 12.41 -12.91 -1.14
C LEU A 213 12.31 -14.08 -0.14
N PHE A 214 11.95 -15.27 -0.61
CA PHE A 214 11.83 -16.48 0.20
C PHE A 214 13.09 -17.36 0.20
N VAL A 215 14.06 -17.08 -0.66
CA VAL A 215 15.31 -17.84 -0.73
C VAL A 215 16.30 -17.30 0.33
N PRO A 216 16.80 -18.14 1.24
CA PRO A 216 17.78 -17.72 2.25
C PRO A 216 19.05 -17.12 1.63
N ARG A 217 19.73 -16.23 2.36
CA ARG A 217 20.96 -15.51 1.96
C ARG A 217 20.77 -14.48 0.84
N VAL A 218 19.99 -14.78 -0.19
CA VAL A 218 19.74 -13.85 -1.30
C VAL A 218 18.57 -12.89 -1.03
N ASN A 219 17.68 -13.23 -0.11
CA ASN A 219 16.53 -12.39 0.25
C ASN A 219 16.90 -10.96 0.68
N ILE A 220 18.12 -10.73 1.20
CA ILE A 220 18.57 -9.41 1.62
C ILE A 220 18.79 -8.48 0.42
N TYR A 221 19.32 -9.02 -0.69
CA TYR A 221 19.54 -8.27 -1.92
C TYR A 221 18.21 -8.00 -2.63
N ALA A 222 17.33 -9.00 -2.65
CA ALA A 222 15.95 -8.85 -3.11
C ALA A 222 15.23 -7.72 -2.34
N LEU A 223 15.33 -7.70 -1.01
CA LEU A 223 14.75 -6.63 -0.20
C LEU A 223 15.37 -5.26 -0.50
N TRP A 224 16.69 -5.15 -0.71
CA TRP A 224 17.31 -3.88 -1.09
C TRP A 224 16.84 -3.38 -2.45
N TYR A 225 16.71 -4.28 -3.44
CA TYR A 225 16.08 -3.94 -4.70
C TYR A 225 14.67 -3.39 -4.48
N ALA A 226 13.84 -4.06 -3.67
CA ALA A 226 12.49 -3.59 -3.36
C ALA A 226 12.47 -2.23 -2.62
N VAL A 227 13.46 -1.94 -1.76
CA VAL A 227 13.62 -0.60 -1.16
C VAL A 227 13.80 0.44 -2.25
N VAL A 228 14.78 0.24 -3.13
CA VAL A 228 15.14 1.21 -4.17
C VAL A 228 13.99 1.34 -5.18
N TRP A 229 13.52 0.22 -5.73
CA TRP A 229 12.48 0.20 -6.76
C TRP A 229 11.14 0.73 -6.23
N GLY A 230 10.73 0.31 -5.03
CA GLY A 230 9.51 0.81 -4.37
C GLY A 230 9.55 2.31 -4.06
N THR A 231 10.72 2.87 -3.72
CA THR A 231 10.89 4.31 -3.53
C THR A 231 10.93 5.07 -4.86
N LEU A 232 11.66 4.58 -5.87
CA LEU A 232 11.74 5.24 -7.18
C LEU A 232 10.37 5.29 -7.86
N THR A 233 9.62 4.20 -7.85
CA THR A 233 8.26 4.14 -8.43
C THR A 233 7.26 5.02 -7.69
N ALA A 234 7.44 5.24 -6.38
CA ALA A 234 6.66 6.23 -5.64
C ALA A 234 7.02 7.66 -6.10
N LEU A 235 8.31 8.01 -6.14
CA LEU A 235 8.78 9.34 -6.53
C LEU A 235 8.45 9.69 -8.00
N ALA A 236 8.42 8.68 -8.88
CA ALA A 236 8.04 8.82 -10.28
C ALA A 236 6.70 9.53 -10.49
N ARG A 237 5.77 9.45 -9.52
CA ARG A 237 4.46 10.14 -9.61
C ARG A 237 4.58 11.65 -9.66
N ILE A 238 5.54 12.24 -8.93
CA ILE A 238 5.82 13.67 -9.04
C ILE A 238 6.69 13.92 -10.26
N VAL A 239 7.79 13.19 -10.42
CA VAL A 239 8.80 13.48 -11.46
C VAL A 239 8.16 13.48 -12.86
N ALA A 240 7.31 12.50 -13.17
CA ALA A 240 6.67 12.39 -14.47
C ALA A 240 5.52 13.40 -14.70
N ASN A 241 4.99 14.03 -13.65
CA ASN A 241 3.84 14.93 -13.73
C ASN A 241 4.16 16.33 -13.18
N PHE A 242 5.45 16.71 -13.17
CA PHE A 242 5.89 18.01 -12.67
C PHE A 242 6.01 19.01 -13.82
N TYR A 243 5.20 20.06 -13.78
CA TYR A 243 5.24 21.16 -14.74
C TYR A 243 5.86 22.39 -14.08
N ILE A 244 6.96 22.90 -14.65
CA ILE A 244 7.69 24.05 -14.09
C ILE A 244 6.85 25.32 -14.07
N ASP A 245 5.90 25.45 -15.00
CA ASP A 245 4.98 26.58 -15.09
C ASP A 245 3.93 26.58 -13.97
N PHE A 246 3.62 25.40 -13.39
CA PHE A 246 2.62 25.21 -12.33
C PHE A 246 3.18 24.31 -11.21
N PRO A 247 4.24 24.74 -10.51
CA PRO A 247 4.99 23.86 -9.63
C PRO A 247 4.18 23.45 -8.39
N LEU A 248 3.38 24.37 -7.84
CA LEU A 248 2.58 24.10 -6.64
C LEU A 248 1.40 23.18 -6.93
N GLU A 249 0.71 23.40 -8.05
CA GLU A 249 -0.41 22.59 -8.51
C GLU A 249 0.06 21.17 -8.86
N SER A 250 1.19 21.05 -9.56
CA SER A 250 1.81 19.76 -9.89
C SER A 250 2.10 18.94 -8.63
N ILE A 251 2.65 19.59 -7.59
CA ILE A 251 2.90 18.95 -6.30
C ILE A 251 1.58 18.59 -5.62
N HIS A 252 0.62 19.50 -5.51
CA HIS A 252 -0.66 19.25 -4.84
C HIS A 252 -1.42 18.07 -5.46
N GLN A 253 -1.39 17.96 -6.79
CA GLN A 253 -2.02 16.88 -7.56
C GLN A 253 -1.34 15.52 -7.35
N ASN A 254 -0.02 15.45 -7.25
CA ASN A 254 0.69 14.17 -7.29
C ASN A 254 1.29 13.71 -5.96
N LEU A 255 1.52 14.64 -5.01
CA LEU A 255 2.24 14.35 -3.77
C LEU A 255 1.54 13.30 -2.89
N HIS A 256 0.21 13.33 -2.85
CA HIS A 256 -0.56 12.37 -2.06
C HIS A 256 -0.29 10.92 -2.51
N GLU A 257 -0.07 10.68 -3.81
CA GLU A 257 0.28 9.37 -4.34
C GLU A 257 1.66 8.90 -3.90
N VAL A 258 2.63 9.81 -3.87
CA VAL A 258 3.97 9.52 -3.34
C VAL A 258 3.84 9.12 -1.87
N ILE A 259 3.10 9.91 -1.08
CA ILE A 259 2.97 9.71 0.36
C ILE A 259 2.44 8.30 0.69
N TYR A 260 1.31 7.88 0.11
CA TYR A 260 0.77 6.55 0.42
C TYR A 260 1.54 5.39 -0.26
N ARG A 261 2.40 5.68 -1.25
CA ARG A 261 3.25 4.67 -1.92
C ARG A 261 4.66 4.56 -1.33
N LEU A 262 5.20 5.55 -0.64
CA LEU A 262 6.51 5.47 0.03
C LEU A 262 6.69 4.22 0.91
N PRO A 263 5.64 3.71 1.59
CA PRO A 263 5.72 2.45 2.32
C PRO A 263 6.15 1.23 1.48
N HIS A 264 6.01 1.24 0.15
CA HIS A 264 6.52 0.17 -0.72
C HIS A 264 8.04 0.04 -0.63
N GLY A 265 8.77 1.12 -0.34
CA GLY A 265 10.20 1.08 -0.03
C GLY A 265 10.50 0.90 1.47
N PHE A 266 9.68 1.46 2.36
CA PHE A 266 9.94 1.39 3.81
C PHE A 266 9.69 0.00 4.42
N VAL A 267 8.73 -0.77 3.89
CA VAL A 267 8.42 -2.11 4.40
C VAL A 267 9.53 -3.12 4.09
N PRO A 268 10.12 -3.15 2.88
CA PRO A 268 11.34 -3.92 2.65
C PRO A 268 12.49 -3.51 3.59
N LEU A 269 12.69 -2.21 3.84
CA LEU A 269 13.70 -1.73 4.78
C LEU A 269 13.45 -2.23 6.21
N LEU A 270 12.18 -2.22 6.64
CA LEU A 270 11.75 -2.78 7.92
C LEU A 270 12.08 -4.29 8.01
N ALA A 271 11.82 -5.05 6.95
CA ALA A 271 12.14 -6.47 6.89
C ALA A 271 13.65 -6.73 6.96
N ILE A 272 14.47 -5.91 6.30
CA ILE A 272 15.95 -5.96 6.38
C ILE A 272 16.42 -5.82 7.83
N TRP A 273 15.95 -4.79 8.54
CA TRP A 273 16.34 -4.53 9.92
C TRP A 273 15.95 -5.69 10.85
N LEU A 274 14.78 -6.28 10.64
CA LEU A 274 14.33 -7.43 11.42
C LEU A 274 15.19 -8.68 11.17
N LEU A 275 15.57 -8.95 9.93
CA LEU A 275 16.41 -10.10 9.58
C LEU A 275 17.84 -9.99 10.12
N LYS A 276 18.45 -8.80 10.06
CA LYS A 276 19.80 -8.57 10.61
C LYS A 276 19.83 -8.80 12.13
N ASN A 277 18.86 -8.25 12.85
CA ASN A 277 18.77 -8.42 14.31
C ASN A 277 18.52 -9.88 14.72
N SER A 278 17.73 -10.64 13.97
CA SER A 278 17.52 -12.08 14.23
C SER A 278 18.79 -12.91 14.05
N THR A 279 19.66 -12.51 13.13
CA THR A 279 20.93 -13.20 12.89
C THR A 279 21.87 -12.98 14.07
N SER A 280 22.01 -11.73 14.52
CA SER A 280 22.82 -11.39 15.71
C SER A 280 22.33 -12.08 16.99
N GLU A 281 21.02 -12.15 17.22
CA GLU A 281 20.44 -12.86 18.39
C GLU A 281 20.78 -14.36 18.38
N LYS A 282 20.72 -15.02 17.21
CA LYS A 282 21.06 -16.45 17.07
C LYS A 282 22.54 -16.73 17.28
N PHE A 283 23.43 -15.84 16.82
CA PHE A 283 24.87 -15.98 17.06
C PHE A 283 25.19 -15.89 18.55
N MET A 284 24.67 -14.88 19.27
CA MET A 284 24.92 -14.74 20.71
C MET A 284 24.37 -15.91 21.54
N THR A 285 23.19 -16.45 21.21
CA THR A 285 22.67 -17.63 21.91
C THR A 285 23.50 -18.88 21.64
N SER A 286 24.02 -19.04 20.41
CA SER A 286 24.90 -20.15 20.08
C SER A 286 26.24 -20.10 20.82
N GLU A 287 26.87 -18.92 20.94
CA GLU A 287 28.12 -18.75 21.71
C GLU A 287 27.92 -19.04 23.20
N ASN A 288 26.85 -18.52 23.80
CA ASN A 288 26.56 -18.78 25.21
C ASN A 288 26.29 -20.26 25.51
N THR A 289 25.67 -20.99 24.58
CA THR A 289 25.42 -22.43 24.72
C THR A 289 26.69 -23.26 24.59
N VAL A 290 27.64 -22.82 23.77
CA VAL A 290 28.96 -23.45 23.63
C VAL A 290 29.81 -23.19 24.86
N LEU A 291 29.84 -21.94 25.37
CA LEU A 291 30.56 -21.59 26.59
C LEU A 291 30.02 -22.33 27.82
N SER A 292 28.70 -22.49 27.96
CA SER A 292 28.12 -23.23 29.09
C SER A 292 28.43 -24.73 29.06
N LYS A 293 28.63 -25.33 27.88
CA LYS A 293 29.02 -26.74 27.74
C LYS A 293 30.50 -26.99 27.97
N ASN A 294 31.35 -25.98 27.81
CA ASN A 294 32.80 -26.09 28.06
C ASN A 294 33.17 -25.82 29.53
N LEU A 295 32.22 -25.33 30.33
CA LEU A 295 32.38 -25.04 31.76
C LEU A 295 31.72 -26.11 32.66
N SER A 296 31.13 -27.15 32.07
CA SER A 296 30.52 -28.32 32.75
C SER A 296 31.35 -29.56 32.52
#